data_AF-A0A380MSK7-F1
#
_entry.id   AF-A0A380MSK7-F1
#
_cell.length_a   1.000
_cell.length_b   1.000
_cell.length_c   1.000
_cell.angle_alpha   90.00
_cell.angle_beta   90.00
_cell.angle_gamma   90.00
#
_symmetry.space_group_name_H-M   'P 1'
#
loop_
_entity.id
_entity.type
_entity.pdbx_description
1 polymer ?
#
loop_
_entity_poly.entity_id
_entity_poly.type
_entity_poly.pdbx_seq_one_letter_code
_entity_poly.pdbx_strand_id
1 'polypeptide(L)'
;MNTYSFHLQALSALHIGTGQGVGAVDLPIMRARASNLPIVPGSSLKGVLRDTLTIDDKASVALFGAKNDKNNDNASFASAIAIGDAHLLLLPIRSFVGTVAFATCPFILQRYQEDLAIDLTVPSCQQQALVTEQTKLLFENKIALEDLDIDAKTDPIAQQWAEKIASTVYPDKPEWQQALLSRMVILPDDVMSFLADTATEIRTRTRIDEKTRTVKDGALWTEENLPSETILWGLLGVGISRSQAYADKSADEMAALLPKTEIFLQLGGKHTIGRGLCRLLLGNKISR
;
A
#
# COMPACT_ATOMS: atom_id res chain seq x y z
N MET A 1 -19.34 12.48 -8.53
CA MET A 1 -17.99 12.33 -7.95
C MET A 1 -17.25 11.37 -8.86
N ASN A 2 -16.07 11.73 -9.31
CA ASN A 2 -15.25 10.89 -10.16
C ASN A 2 -14.41 9.97 -9.29
N THR A 3 -14.37 8.68 -9.58
CA THR A 3 -13.57 7.70 -8.84
C THR A 3 -12.30 7.38 -9.63
N TYR A 4 -11.17 7.32 -8.94
CA TYR A 4 -9.87 6.94 -9.46
C TYR A 4 -9.27 5.87 -8.56
N SER A 5 -8.47 4.97 -9.12
CA SER A 5 -7.60 4.10 -8.33
C SER A 5 -6.28 4.80 -8.04
N PHE A 6 -5.57 4.32 -7.04
CA PHE A 6 -4.16 4.63 -6.84
C PHE A 6 -3.42 3.39 -6.34
N HIS A 7 -2.12 3.36 -6.61
CA HIS A 7 -1.18 2.34 -6.13
C HIS A 7 -0.08 3.01 -5.33
N LEU A 8 0.24 2.41 -4.19
CA LEU A 8 1.27 2.89 -3.28
C LEU A 8 2.30 1.78 -3.10
N GLN A 9 3.53 2.03 -3.53
CA GLN A 9 4.66 1.12 -3.36
C GLN A 9 5.58 1.65 -2.27
N ALA A 10 5.87 0.85 -1.26
CA ALA A 10 6.89 1.17 -0.26
C ALA A 10 8.29 1.00 -0.86
N LEU A 11 9.09 2.06 -0.92
CA LEU A 11 10.49 2.00 -1.40
C LEU A 11 11.51 1.80 -0.26
N SER A 12 11.01 1.88 0.97
CA SER A 12 11.73 1.61 2.22
C SER A 12 10.73 1.00 3.20
N ALA A 13 11.21 0.38 4.28
CA ALA A 13 10.31 -0.15 5.29
C ALA A 13 9.34 0.95 5.79
N LEU A 14 8.05 0.62 5.83
CA LEU A 14 6.98 1.57 6.06
C LEU A 14 6.30 1.30 7.40
N HIS A 15 6.33 2.29 8.30
CA HIS A 15 5.68 2.23 9.60
C HIS A 15 4.50 3.20 9.67
N ILE A 16 3.29 2.66 9.52
CA ILE A 16 2.04 3.38 9.79
C ILE A 16 1.47 2.82 11.08
N GLY A 17 1.86 3.40 12.21
CA GLY A 17 1.54 2.86 13.54
C GLY A 17 0.10 3.15 13.98
N THR A 18 -0.47 2.25 14.78
CA THR A 18 -1.75 2.46 15.49
C THR A 18 -1.60 3.18 16.84
N GLY A 19 -0.36 3.46 17.26
CA GLY A 19 -0.02 3.84 18.62
C GLY A 19 0.72 2.71 19.34
N GLN A 20 0.65 2.68 20.67
CA GLN A 20 1.17 1.54 21.44
C GLN A 20 0.20 0.35 21.35
N GLY A 21 0.74 -0.82 21.00
CA GLY A 21 0.00 -2.07 20.97
C GLY A 21 -0.10 -2.72 22.36
N VAL A 22 -1.08 -3.63 22.51
CA VAL A 22 -1.22 -4.51 23.69
C VAL A 22 -0.59 -5.90 23.41
N GLY A 23 -0.02 -6.09 22.22
CA GLY A 23 0.51 -7.37 21.76
C GLY A 23 2.02 -7.56 22.00
N ALA A 24 2.61 -8.57 21.35
CA ALA A 24 4.03 -8.87 21.45
C ALA A 24 4.95 -7.80 20.83
N VAL A 25 4.39 -6.91 20.00
CA VAL A 25 5.10 -5.79 19.39
C VAL A 25 4.60 -4.48 20.01
N ASP A 26 5.54 -3.65 20.47
CA ASP A 26 5.22 -2.40 21.15
C ASP A 26 4.55 -1.39 20.21
N LEU A 27 5.06 -1.30 18.97
CA LEU A 27 4.56 -0.40 17.92
C LEU A 27 4.14 -1.21 16.69
N PRO A 28 2.91 -1.75 16.65
CA PRO A 28 2.41 -2.48 15.50
C PRO A 28 1.95 -1.54 14.38
N ILE A 29 1.94 -2.06 13.14
CA ILE A 29 1.37 -1.34 11.99
C ILE A 29 -0.17 -1.37 12.00
N MET A 30 -0.79 -0.52 11.19
CA MET A 30 -2.24 -0.54 10.97
C MET A 30 -2.68 -1.73 10.13
N ARG A 31 -3.76 -2.37 10.58
CA ARG A 31 -4.36 -3.55 9.95
C ARG A 31 -5.88 -3.37 9.84
N ALA A 32 -6.47 -3.87 8.76
CA ALA A 32 -7.91 -3.90 8.59
C ALA A 32 -8.53 -4.84 9.63
N ARG A 33 -9.52 -4.35 10.40
CA ARG A 33 -10.02 -5.09 11.57
C ARG A 33 -10.60 -6.47 11.26
N ALA A 34 -11.26 -6.62 10.12
CA ALA A 34 -11.95 -7.86 9.76
C ALA A 34 -11.01 -8.94 9.20
N SER A 35 -10.01 -8.56 8.40
CA SER A 35 -9.10 -9.50 7.73
C SER A 35 -7.70 -9.57 8.34
N ASN A 36 -7.39 -8.68 9.30
CA ASN A 36 -6.06 -8.46 9.85
C ASN A 36 -4.96 -8.09 8.85
N LEU A 37 -5.29 -7.90 7.57
CA LEU A 37 -4.30 -7.51 6.55
C LEU A 37 -3.80 -6.08 6.77
N PRO A 38 -2.50 -5.80 6.55
CA PRO A 38 -1.94 -4.46 6.62
C PRO A 38 -2.67 -3.44 5.73
N ILE A 39 -2.81 -2.22 6.23
CA ILE A 39 -3.40 -1.10 5.48
C ILE A 39 -2.62 0.19 5.74
N VAL A 40 -2.76 1.14 4.81
CA VAL A 40 -2.40 2.55 5.04
C VAL A 40 -3.70 3.37 5.04
N PRO A 41 -4.08 4.02 6.15
CA PRO A 41 -5.32 4.79 6.18
C PRO A 41 -5.31 5.94 5.18
N GLY A 42 -6.47 6.19 4.58
CA GLY A 42 -6.66 7.30 3.64
C GLY A 42 -6.38 8.66 4.29
N SER A 43 -6.57 8.79 5.61
CA SER A 43 -6.23 9.99 6.38
C SER A 43 -4.72 10.27 6.38
N SER A 44 -3.88 9.24 6.54
CA SER A 44 -2.42 9.34 6.49
C SER A 44 -1.96 9.81 5.11
N LEU A 45 -2.52 9.22 4.05
CA LEU A 45 -2.19 9.60 2.68
C LEU A 45 -2.70 11.01 2.35
N LYS A 46 -3.91 11.37 2.81
CA LYS A 46 -4.50 12.70 2.60
C LYS A 46 -3.67 13.82 3.22
N GLY A 47 -3.17 13.62 4.44
CA GLY A 47 -2.31 14.60 5.11
C GLY A 47 -1.02 14.82 4.33
N VAL A 48 -0.33 13.75 3.95
CA VAL A 48 0.94 13.86 3.22
C VAL A 48 0.75 14.41 1.81
N LEU A 49 -0.31 14.03 1.10
CA LEU A 49 -0.62 14.63 -0.20
C LEU A 49 -0.91 16.13 -0.09
N ARG A 50 -1.65 16.57 0.93
CA ARG A 50 -1.91 17.99 1.18
C ARG A 50 -0.62 18.78 1.35
N ASP A 51 0.36 18.22 2.05
CA ASP A 51 1.65 18.87 2.32
C ASP A 51 2.64 18.77 1.16
N THR A 52 2.53 17.73 0.33
CA THR A 52 3.47 17.47 -0.78
C THR A 52 3.06 18.17 -2.07
N LEU A 53 1.76 18.35 -2.33
CA LEU A 53 1.31 18.98 -3.57
C LEU A 53 1.54 20.49 -3.56
N THR A 54 2.34 20.96 -4.52
CA THR A 54 2.56 22.39 -4.76
C THR A 54 1.44 22.95 -5.64
N ILE A 55 0.31 23.31 -5.03
CA ILE A 55 -0.83 23.97 -5.67
C ILE A 55 -1.19 25.26 -4.92
N ASP A 56 -1.94 26.15 -5.57
CA ASP A 56 -2.43 27.39 -4.94
C ASP A 56 -3.17 27.11 -3.62
N ASP A 57 -3.01 27.98 -2.62
CA ASP A 57 -3.58 27.78 -1.29
C ASP A 57 -5.11 27.63 -1.32
N LYS A 58 -5.81 28.40 -2.17
CA LYS A 58 -7.27 28.29 -2.30
C LYS A 58 -7.67 26.95 -2.92
N ALA A 59 -6.90 26.48 -3.91
CA ALA A 59 -7.07 25.17 -4.51
C ALA A 59 -6.80 24.04 -3.51
N SER A 60 -5.74 24.14 -2.70
CA SER A 60 -5.41 23.17 -1.64
C SER A 60 -6.51 23.08 -0.59
N VAL A 61 -7.01 24.23 -0.13
CA VAL A 61 -8.10 24.31 0.84
C VAL A 61 -9.41 23.76 0.25
N ALA A 62 -9.71 24.01 -1.02
CA ALA A 62 -10.86 23.43 -1.71
C ALA A 62 -10.74 21.90 -1.86
N LEU A 63 -9.56 21.41 -2.23
CA LEU A 63 -9.31 20.00 -2.50
C LEU A 63 -9.29 19.18 -1.22
N PHE A 64 -8.53 19.59 -0.20
CA PHE A 64 -8.28 18.83 1.03
C PHE A 64 -9.13 19.25 2.23
N GLY A 65 -9.77 20.41 2.17
CA GLY A 65 -10.55 21.01 3.26
C GLY A 65 -9.79 22.11 4.01
N ALA A 66 -10.50 22.92 4.80
CA ALA A 66 -9.90 23.98 5.61
C ALA A 66 -8.85 23.46 6.61
N LYS A 67 -7.87 24.30 6.97
CA LYS A 67 -7.08 24.08 8.18
C LYS A 67 -7.99 24.49 9.34
N ASN A 68 -8.17 23.64 10.35
CA ASN A 68 -9.04 23.94 11.48
C ASN A 68 -8.56 25.23 12.18
N ASP A 69 -9.22 26.34 11.90
CA ASP A 69 -9.02 27.60 12.61
C ASP A 69 -10.14 27.71 13.64
N LYS A 70 -9.81 27.53 14.92
CA LYS A 70 -10.78 27.49 16.03
C LYS A 70 -11.58 28.80 16.21
N ASN A 71 -11.26 29.84 15.43
CA ASN A 71 -11.83 31.18 15.55
C ASN A 71 -12.75 31.58 14.37
N ASN A 72 -13.06 30.68 13.44
CA ASN A 72 -13.87 31.05 12.26
C ASN A 72 -14.87 29.95 11.86
N ASP A 73 -16.01 29.90 12.56
CA ASP A 73 -17.11 28.94 12.32
C ASP A 73 -17.80 29.10 10.95
N ASN A 74 -17.58 30.22 10.25
CA ASN A 74 -18.32 30.55 9.01
C ASN A 74 -17.72 30.01 7.70
N ALA A 75 -16.68 29.16 7.77
CA ALA A 75 -16.01 28.61 6.58
C ALA A 75 -15.91 27.07 6.58
N SER A 76 -16.84 26.37 7.23
CA SER A 76 -16.87 24.91 7.18
C SER A 76 -17.50 24.40 5.88
N PHE A 77 -16.68 23.83 4.99
CA PHE A 77 -17.16 23.10 3.81
C PHE A 77 -16.44 21.76 3.69
N ALA A 78 -17.10 20.77 3.07
CA ALA A 78 -16.51 19.46 2.84
C ALA A 78 -15.49 19.50 1.71
N SER A 79 -14.34 18.87 1.92
CA SER A 79 -13.26 18.76 0.92
C SER A 79 -13.74 18.13 -0.39
N ALA A 80 -13.17 18.54 -1.52
CA ALA A 80 -13.50 17.95 -2.81
C ALA A 80 -12.97 16.51 -2.95
N ILE A 81 -11.89 16.14 -2.24
CA ILE A 81 -11.33 14.78 -2.26
C ILE A 81 -11.74 13.92 -1.06
N ALA A 82 -12.08 12.67 -1.34
CA ALA A 82 -12.15 11.58 -0.36
C ALA A 82 -11.14 10.52 -0.76
N ILE A 83 -10.19 10.21 0.12
CA ILE A 83 -9.16 9.19 -0.11
C ILE A 83 -9.52 8.00 0.76
N GLY A 84 -9.74 6.85 0.14
CA GLY A 84 -9.94 5.58 0.83
C GLY A 84 -8.63 5.01 1.38
N ASP A 85 -8.74 4.00 2.23
CA ASP A 85 -7.59 3.28 2.74
C ASP A 85 -6.88 2.54 1.60
N ALA A 86 -5.54 2.49 1.67
CA ALA A 86 -4.75 1.63 0.81
C ALA A 86 -4.72 0.22 1.40
N HIS A 87 -5.24 -0.75 0.66
CA HIS A 87 -5.29 -2.17 0.98
C HIS A 87 -4.09 -2.90 0.37
N LEU A 88 -3.57 -3.92 1.07
CA LEU A 88 -2.42 -4.71 0.64
C LEU A 88 -2.70 -5.49 -0.66
N LEU A 89 -2.02 -5.15 -1.76
CA LEU A 89 -2.09 -5.87 -3.05
C LEU A 89 -1.08 -7.01 -3.14
N LEU A 90 0.19 -6.67 -2.85
CA LEU A 90 1.33 -7.59 -2.91
C LEU A 90 2.20 -7.39 -1.68
N LEU A 91 2.45 -8.49 -0.97
CA LEU A 91 3.42 -8.56 0.12
C LEU A 91 4.72 -9.21 -0.38
N PRO A 92 5.86 -8.52 -0.32
CA PRO A 92 7.16 -9.13 -0.55
C PRO A 92 7.51 -10.05 0.63
N ILE A 93 7.81 -11.31 0.32
CA ILE A 93 8.16 -12.35 1.29
C ILE A 93 9.47 -12.97 0.86
N ARG A 94 10.37 -13.25 1.80
CA ARG A 94 11.62 -13.94 1.49
C ARG A 94 11.32 -15.29 0.87
N SER A 95 11.91 -15.55 -0.28
CA SER A 95 11.83 -16.84 -0.96
C SER A 95 13.21 -17.49 -1.01
N PHE A 96 13.28 -18.80 -0.76
CA PHE A 96 14.53 -19.55 -0.82
C PHE A 96 15.17 -19.51 -2.22
N VAL A 97 14.36 -19.67 -3.27
CA VAL A 97 14.76 -19.51 -4.67
C VAL A 97 14.09 -18.26 -5.25
N GLY A 98 14.81 -17.49 -6.07
CA GLY A 98 14.29 -16.26 -6.68
C GLY A 98 14.34 -15.01 -5.79
N THR A 99 14.89 -15.13 -4.57
CA THR A 99 15.17 -14.07 -3.59
C THR A 99 13.93 -13.53 -2.86
N VAL A 100 12.90 -13.14 -3.58
CA VAL A 100 11.67 -12.56 -3.02
C VAL A 100 10.48 -13.05 -3.83
N ALA A 101 9.38 -13.35 -3.14
CA ALA A 101 8.09 -13.60 -3.76
C ALA A 101 7.15 -12.42 -3.49
N PHE A 102 6.47 -11.93 -4.52
CA PHE A 102 5.41 -10.94 -4.39
C PHE A 102 4.08 -11.68 -4.26
N ALA A 103 3.66 -11.87 -3.01
CA ALA A 103 2.52 -12.70 -2.67
C ALA A 103 1.20 -11.93 -2.65
N THR A 104 0.16 -12.56 -3.19
CA THR A 104 -1.25 -12.16 -3.07
C THR A 104 -2.12 -13.41 -2.88
N CYS A 105 -3.44 -13.26 -2.82
CA CYS A 105 -4.37 -14.39 -2.66
C CYS A 105 -5.73 -14.11 -3.32
N PRO A 106 -6.58 -15.14 -3.54
CA PRO A 106 -7.93 -14.97 -4.08
C PRO A 106 -8.76 -13.88 -3.41
N PHE A 107 -8.74 -13.79 -2.07
CA PHE A 107 -9.46 -12.76 -1.31
C PHE A 107 -9.03 -11.33 -1.69
N ILE A 108 -7.72 -11.10 -1.86
CA ILE A 108 -7.17 -9.81 -2.27
C ILE A 108 -7.55 -9.52 -3.72
N LEU A 109 -7.36 -10.50 -4.62
CA LEU A 109 -7.62 -10.34 -6.04
C LEU A 109 -9.09 -10.09 -6.35
N GLN A 110 -10.02 -10.73 -5.64
CA GLN A 110 -11.45 -10.49 -5.79
C GLN A 110 -11.83 -9.04 -5.49
N ARG A 111 -11.26 -8.46 -4.44
CA ARG A 111 -11.51 -7.05 -4.09
C ARG A 111 -10.88 -6.11 -5.11
N TYR A 112 -9.64 -6.38 -5.50
CA TYR A 112 -8.93 -5.61 -6.52
C TYR A 112 -9.66 -5.66 -7.87
N GLN A 113 -10.22 -6.82 -8.23
CA GLN A 113 -11.02 -7.02 -9.42
C GLN A 113 -12.26 -6.11 -9.42
N GLU A 114 -13.04 -6.17 -8.34
CA GLU A 114 -14.28 -5.40 -8.20
C GLU A 114 -13.99 -3.89 -8.18
N ASP A 115 -13.01 -3.44 -7.40
CA ASP A 115 -12.68 -2.02 -7.25
C ASP A 115 -12.27 -1.39 -8.60
N LEU A 116 -11.49 -2.10 -9.42
CA LEU A 116 -10.97 -1.61 -10.70
C LEU A 116 -11.76 -2.08 -11.93
N ALA A 117 -12.88 -2.80 -11.74
CA ALA A 117 -13.67 -3.40 -12.81
C ALA A 117 -12.82 -4.23 -13.80
N ILE A 118 -11.93 -5.08 -13.26
CA ILE A 118 -11.02 -5.92 -14.06
C ILE A 118 -11.76 -7.15 -14.56
N ASP A 119 -11.76 -7.36 -15.88
CA ASP A 119 -12.33 -8.55 -16.51
C ASP A 119 -11.32 -9.71 -16.56
N LEU A 120 -10.99 -10.27 -15.38
CA LEU A 120 -10.15 -11.45 -15.23
C LEU A 120 -10.76 -12.42 -14.22
N THR A 121 -10.72 -13.72 -14.51
CA THR A 121 -11.17 -14.74 -13.55
C THR A 121 -10.30 -14.72 -12.29
N VAL A 122 -10.92 -14.65 -11.11
CA VAL A 122 -10.22 -14.83 -9.84
C VAL A 122 -9.89 -16.31 -9.66
N PRO A 123 -8.63 -16.68 -9.42
CA PRO A 123 -8.24 -18.08 -9.25
C PRO A 123 -8.78 -18.65 -7.93
N SER A 124 -9.02 -19.96 -7.91
CA SER A 124 -9.24 -20.72 -6.67
C SER A 124 -7.92 -21.37 -6.23
N CYS A 125 -7.48 -21.08 -5.02
CA CYS A 125 -6.21 -21.53 -4.47
C CYS A 125 -6.48 -22.13 -3.08
N GLN A 126 -6.78 -23.43 -3.01
CA GLN A 126 -7.15 -24.09 -1.74
C GLN A 126 -5.97 -24.80 -1.07
N GLN A 127 -5.19 -25.58 -1.83
CA GLN A 127 -4.11 -26.40 -1.26
C GLN A 127 -2.74 -26.16 -1.88
N GLN A 128 -2.66 -25.44 -3.00
CA GLN A 128 -1.41 -25.22 -3.73
C GLN A 128 -1.35 -23.80 -4.22
N ALA A 129 -0.18 -23.18 -4.09
CA ALA A 129 0.10 -21.87 -4.65
C ALA A 129 0.11 -21.91 -6.19
N LEU A 130 -0.28 -20.80 -6.80
CA LEU A 130 -0.21 -20.61 -8.25
C LEU A 130 0.91 -19.62 -8.58
N VAL A 131 1.76 -19.99 -9.52
CA VAL A 131 2.89 -19.18 -9.97
C VAL A 131 2.85 -18.97 -11.48
N THR A 132 3.57 -17.97 -11.95
CA THR A 132 3.69 -17.65 -13.39
C THR A 132 4.49 -18.72 -14.14
N GLU A 133 4.31 -18.80 -15.46
CA GLU A 133 4.93 -19.86 -16.29
C GLU A 133 6.46 -19.85 -16.23
N GLN A 134 7.07 -18.67 -16.14
CA GLN A 134 8.52 -18.46 -16.07
C GLN A 134 8.97 -17.98 -14.68
N THR A 135 8.32 -18.51 -13.63
CA THR A 135 8.63 -18.11 -12.27
C THR A 135 10.07 -18.48 -11.86
N LYS A 136 10.66 -17.63 -11.02
CA LYS A 136 11.94 -17.87 -10.36
C LYS A 136 11.78 -18.46 -8.95
N LEU A 137 10.55 -18.72 -8.52
CA LEU A 137 10.25 -19.17 -7.16
C LEU A 137 10.22 -20.70 -7.01
N LEU A 138 9.94 -21.40 -8.10
CA LEU A 138 9.76 -22.85 -8.09
C LEU A 138 11.09 -23.57 -7.85
N PHE A 139 11.06 -24.47 -6.88
CA PHE A 139 12.06 -25.51 -6.66
C PHE A 139 11.32 -26.86 -6.72
N GLU A 140 11.52 -27.60 -7.80
CA GLU A 140 10.72 -28.79 -8.15
C GLU A 140 9.23 -28.47 -8.29
N ASN A 141 8.38 -28.90 -7.36
CA ASN A 141 6.93 -28.62 -7.32
C ASN A 141 6.53 -27.79 -6.10
N LYS A 142 7.50 -27.08 -5.50
CA LYS A 142 7.29 -26.29 -4.28
C LYS A 142 7.84 -24.89 -4.41
N ILE A 143 7.32 -24.01 -3.56
CA ILE A 143 7.96 -22.75 -3.19
C ILE A 143 8.26 -22.81 -1.69
N ALA A 144 9.37 -22.21 -1.28
CA ALA A 144 9.74 -22.08 0.11
C ALA A 144 9.74 -20.60 0.49
N LEU A 145 8.72 -20.18 1.25
CA LEU A 145 8.49 -18.80 1.65
C LEU A 145 8.69 -18.70 3.17
N GLU A 146 9.71 -17.93 3.60
CA GLU A 146 10.25 -18.01 4.95
C GLU A 146 10.51 -19.48 5.36
N ASP A 147 9.84 -19.97 6.39
CA ASP A 147 9.95 -21.34 6.92
C ASP A 147 8.82 -22.27 6.41
N LEU A 148 8.03 -21.83 5.41
CA LEU A 148 6.92 -22.61 4.85
C LEU A 148 7.27 -23.23 3.50
N ASP A 149 7.19 -24.55 3.43
CA ASP A 149 7.18 -25.30 2.18
C ASP A 149 5.74 -25.44 1.66
N ILE A 150 5.47 -24.88 0.48
CA ILE A 150 4.13 -24.84 -0.10
C ILE A 150 4.18 -25.49 -1.49
N ASP A 151 3.31 -26.47 -1.73
CA ASP A 151 3.15 -27.04 -3.07
C ASP A 151 2.69 -25.96 -4.03
N ALA A 152 3.31 -25.91 -5.22
CA ALA A 152 3.04 -24.88 -6.20
C ALA A 152 2.97 -25.46 -7.61
N LYS A 153 2.11 -24.88 -8.43
CA LYS A 153 2.01 -25.20 -9.86
C LYS A 153 1.94 -23.93 -10.70
N THR A 154 2.42 -24.03 -11.93
CA THR A 154 2.21 -22.97 -12.92
C THR A 154 0.73 -22.92 -13.31
N ASP A 155 0.20 -21.70 -13.50
CA ASP A 155 -1.20 -21.50 -13.88
C ASP A 155 -1.35 -20.30 -14.82
N PRO A 156 -2.02 -20.44 -15.99
CA PRO A 156 -2.26 -19.32 -16.90
C PRO A 156 -3.04 -18.16 -16.26
N ILE A 157 -3.89 -18.42 -15.28
CA ILE A 157 -4.61 -17.35 -14.56
C ILE A 157 -3.64 -16.53 -13.70
N ALA A 158 -2.64 -17.18 -13.09
CA ALA A 158 -1.59 -16.47 -12.36
C ALA A 158 -0.75 -15.60 -13.30
N GLN A 159 -0.47 -16.08 -14.52
CA GLN A 159 0.19 -15.30 -15.57
C GLN A 159 -0.61 -14.04 -15.93
N GLN A 160 -1.91 -14.17 -16.20
CA GLN A 160 -2.78 -13.03 -16.56
C GLN A 160 -2.84 -11.97 -15.45
N TRP A 161 -2.98 -12.40 -14.19
CA TRP A 161 -2.96 -11.48 -13.04
C TRP A 161 -1.60 -10.78 -12.89
N ALA A 162 -0.50 -11.50 -13.10
CA ALA A 162 0.84 -10.94 -13.01
C ALA A 162 1.05 -9.85 -14.06
N GLU A 163 0.69 -10.11 -15.31
CA GLU A 163 0.77 -9.16 -16.41
C GLU A 163 -0.12 -7.92 -16.15
N LYS A 164 -1.34 -8.15 -15.66
CA LYS A 164 -2.28 -7.07 -15.34
C LYS A 164 -1.77 -6.18 -14.22
N ILE A 165 -1.31 -6.75 -13.11
CA ILE A 165 -0.78 -5.98 -11.98
C ILE A 165 0.52 -5.28 -12.36
N ALA A 166 1.43 -5.97 -13.04
CA ALA A 166 2.71 -5.42 -13.47
C ALA A 166 2.55 -4.22 -14.40
N SER A 167 1.72 -4.34 -15.45
CA SER A 167 1.45 -3.23 -16.37
C SER A 167 0.76 -2.05 -15.68
N THR A 168 -0.07 -2.31 -14.66
CA THR A 168 -0.75 -1.26 -13.89
C THR A 168 0.21 -0.52 -12.95
N VAL A 169 1.06 -1.24 -12.22
CA VAL A 169 1.96 -0.65 -11.20
C VAL A 169 3.23 -0.06 -11.82
N TYR A 170 3.69 -0.62 -12.94
CA TYR A 170 4.91 -0.21 -13.64
C TYR A 170 4.61 0.15 -15.10
N PRO A 171 3.80 1.20 -15.36
CA PRO A 171 3.56 1.66 -16.72
C PRO A 171 4.90 2.04 -17.36
N ASP A 172 5.10 1.63 -18.61
CA ASP A 172 6.28 1.95 -19.43
C ASP A 172 7.64 1.49 -18.85
N LYS A 173 7.64 0.53 -17.91
CA LYS A 173 8.84 -0.02 -17.27
C LYS A 173 8.93 -1.55 -17.48
N PRO A 174 9.22 -2.02 -18.71
CA PRO A 174 9.16 -3.45 -19.05
C PRO A 174 10.08 -4.33 -18.20
N GLU A 175 11.27 -3.84 -17.82
CA GLU A 175 12.19 -4.58 -16.94
C GLU A 175 11.58 -4.85 -15.54
N TRP A 176 10.91 -3.85 -14.97
CA TRP A 176 10.22 -3.98 -13.68
C TRP A 176 8.99 -4.85 -13.79
N GLN A 177 8.26 -4.78 -14.90
CA GLN A 177 7.14 -5.68 -15.16
C GLN A 177 7.59 -7.14 -15.17
N GLN A 178 8.68 -7.45 -15.89
CA GLN A 178 9.26 -8.79 -15.93
C GLN A 178 9.83 -9.23 -14.57
N ALA A 179 10.44 -8.31 -13.82
CA ALA A 179 10.95 -8.60 -12.49
C ALA A 179 9.84 -8.99 -11.50
N LEU A 180 8.69 -8.30 -11.55
CA LEU A 180 7.51 -8.64 -10.75
C LEU A 180 6.87 -9.95 -11.24
N LEU A 181 6.65 -10.08 -12.54
CA LEU A 181 5.99 -11.25 -13.15
C LEU A 181 6.71 -12.55 -12.82
N SER A 182 8.04 -12.57 -12.95
CA SER A 182 8.85 -13.76 -12.64
C SER A 182 8.91 -14.12 -11.15
N ARG A 183 8.29 -13.33 -10.27
CA ARG A 183 8.30 -13.51 -8.81
C ARG A 183 6.94 -13.34 -8.16
N MET A 184 5.86 -13.23 -8.94
CA MET A 184 4.52 -13.15 -8.37
C MET A 184 4.03 -14.55 -8.01
N VAL A 185 3.34 -14.65 -6.87
CA VAL A 185 2.69 -15.88 -6.42
C VAL A 185 1.31 -15.57 -5.87
N ILE A 186 0.36 -16.44 -6.18
CA ILE A 186 -0.98 -16.43 -5.60
C ILE A 186 -1.05 -17.57 -4.61
N LEU A 187 -1.23 -17.24 -3.33
CA LEU A 187 -1.26 -18.18 -2.22
C LEU A 187 -2.70 -18.51 -1.81
N PRO A 188 -2.93 -19.62 -1.10
CA PRO A 188 -4.19 -19.84 -0.40
C PRO A 188 -4.43 -18.71 0.61
N ASP A 189 -5.70 -18.33 0.81
CA ASP A 189 -6.07 -17.19 1.65
C ASP A 189 -5.54 -17.32 3.09
N ASP A 190 -5.59 -18.53 3.67
CA ASP A 190 -5.11 -18.78 5.04
C ASP A 190 -3.58 -18.65 5.14
N VAL A 191 -2.85 -19.09 4.11
CA VAL A 191 -1.39 -18.96 4.03
C VAL A 191 -1.01 -17.49 3.89
N MET A 192 -1.74 -16.75 3.04
CA MET A 192 -1.54 -15.31 2.88
C MET A 192 -1.83 -14.56 4.19
N SER A 193 -2.90 -14.91 4.90
CA SER A 193 -3.23 -14.32 6.21
C SER A 193 -2.13 -14.57 7.23
N PHE A 194 -1.63 -15.81 7.31
CA PHE A 194 -0.53 -16.15 8.21
C PHE A 194 0.75 -15.38 7.89
N LEU A 195 1.13 -15.29 6.61
CA LEU A 195 2.32 -14.57 6.18
C LEU A 195 2.17 -13.06 6.31
N ALA A 196 0.97 -12.50 6.15
CA ALA A 196 0.71 -11.09 6.44
C ALA A 196 0.99 -10.72 7.90
N ASP A 197 0.89 -11.67 8.83
CA ASP A 197 1.17 -11.47 10.26
C ASP A 197 2.63 -11.76 10.65
N THR A 198 3.30 -12.63 9.89
CA THR A 198 4.62 -13.17 10.27
C THR A 198 5.78 -12.69 9.41
N ALA A 199 5.52 -12.30 8.15
CA ALA A 199 6.54 -11.86 7.20
C ALA A 199 6.75 -10.33 7.18
N THR A 200 6.13 -9.59 8.10
CA THR A 200 6.42 -8.16 8.31
C THR A 200 7.76 -7.96 9.03
N GLU A 201 8.42 -6.83 8.82
CA GLU A 201 9.70 -6.55 9.47
C GLU A 201 9.50 -6.13 10.94
N ILE A 202 9.88 -7.01 11.87
CA ILE A 202 10.00 -6.65 13.29
C ILE A 202 11.43 -6.20 13.59
N ARG A 203 11.58 -4.97 14.06
CA ARG A 203 12.88 -4.40 14.44
C ARG A 203 12.90 -4.03 15.91
N THR A 204 13.89 -4.56 16.63
CA THR A 204 14.18 -4.14 18.00
C THR A 204 15.05 -2.89 18.00
N ARG A 205 14.70 -1.91 18.83
CA ARG A 205 15.42 -0.64 18.95
C ARG A 205 15.73 -0.33 20.39
N THR A 206 16.89 0.30 20.58
CA THR A 206 17.33 0.80 21.87
C THR A 206 17.71 2.26 21.78
N ARG A 207 17.63 2.97 22.92
CA ARG A 207 18.34 4.23 23.12
C ARG A 207 19.53 3.99 24.04
N ILE A 208 20.71 4.35 23.57
CA ILE A 208 21.95 4.25 24.34
C ILE A 208 22.15 5.53 25.13
N ASP A 209 22.56 5.40 26.39
CA ASP A 209 23.04 6.50 27.22
C ASP A 209 24.46 6.90 26.79
N GLU A 210 24.65 8.18 26.47
CA GLU A 210 25.89 8.68 25.86
C GLU A 210 27.12 8.55 26.79
N LYS A 211 26.91 8.60 28.11
CA LYS A 211 28.01 8.57 29.10
C LYS A 211 28.45 7.16 29.40
N THR A 212 27.49 6.29 29.67
CA THR A 212 27.73 4.89 30.09
C THR A 212 27.93 3.96 28.91
N ARG A 213 27.47 4.36 27.71
CA ARG A 213 27.42 3.53 26.49
C ARG A 213 26.60 2.25 26.66
N THR A 214 25.66 2.24 27.61
CA THR A 214 24.70 1.14 27.83
C THR A 214 23.29 1.56 27.44
N VAL A 215 22.38 0.60 27.31
CA VAL A 215 20.96 0.89 27.06
C VAL A 215 20.40 1.69 28.23
N LYS A 216 19.67 2.78 27.92
CA LYS A 216 18.95 3.55 28.92
C LYS A 216 17.73 2.76 29.42
N ASP A 217 17.50 2.77 30.73
CA ASP A 217 16.36 2.08 31.34
C ASP A 217 15.03 2.45 30.67
N GLY A 218 14.22 1.42 30.37
CA GLY A 218 12.92 1.55 29.70
C GLY A 218 12.98 2.01 28.24
N ALA A 219 14.16 2.03 27.61
CA ALA A 219 14.34 2.48 26.24
C ALA A 219 14.75 1.34 25.29
N LEU A 220 14.10 0.18 25.46
CA LEU A 220 14.10 -0.96 24.53
C LEU A 220 12.66 -1.15 24.06
N TRP A 221 12.44 -1.21 22.75
CA TRP A 221 11.12 -1.46 22.17
C TRP A 221 11.23 -2.13 20.81
N THR A 222 10.12 -2.67 20.32
CA THR A 222 9.96 -3.30 19.02
C THR A 222 9.04 -2.48 18.13
N GLU A 223 9.38 -2.37 16.85
CA GLU A 223 8.54 -1.72 15.84
C GLU A 223 8.31 -2.68 14.66
N GLU A 224 7.05 -2.86 14.27
CA GLU A 224 6.64 -3.58 13.08
C GLU A 224 6.65 -2.63 11.88
N ASN A 225 7.04 -3.13 10.70
CA ASN A 225 7.05 -2.37 9.47
C ASN A 225 6.56 -3.25 8.32
N LEU A 226 5.84 -2.65 7.37
CA LEU A 226 5.70 -3.24 6.05
C LEU A 226 7.08 -3.28 5.38
N PRO A 227 7.50 -4.42 4.79
CA PRO A 227 8.78 -4.48 4.10
C PRO A 227 8.82 -3.56 2.89
N SER A 228 10.02 -3.14 2.48
CA SER A 228 10.21 -2.47 1.19
C SER A 228 9.70 -3.35 0.05
N GLU A 229 9.23 -2.74 -1.02
CA GLU A 229 8.56 -3.32 -2.19
C GLU A 229 7.12 -3.81 -1.95
N THR A 230 6.54 -3.56 -0.77
CA THR A 230 5.10 -3.77 -0.54
C THR A 230 4.29 -2.87 -1.48
N ILE A 231 3.30 -3.45 -2.18
CA ILE A 231 2.39 -2.70 -3.05
C ILE A 231 0.99 -2.75 -2.43
N LEU A 232 0.38 -1.57 -2.30
CA LEU A 232 -0.99 -1.39 -1.86
C LEU A 232 -1.80 -0.71 -2.97
N TRP A 233 -3.12 -0.87 -2.95
CA TRP A 233 -4.06 -0.15 -3.81
C TRP A 233 -5.15 0.51 -3.00
N GLY A 234 -5.74 1.59 -3.51
CA GLY A 234 -6.95 2.14 -2.95
C GLY A 234 -7.73 2.93 -3.98
N LEU A 235 -8.88 3.45 -3.54
CA LEU A 235 -9.74 4.31 -4.35
C LEU A 235 -9.75 5.72 -3.77
N LEU A 236 -9.78 6.72 -4.64
CA LEU A 236 -10.06 8.10 -4.28
C LEU A 236 -11.23 8.63 -5.11
N GLY A 237 -12.09 9.40 -4.47
CA GLY A 237 -13.17 10.11 -5.13
C GLY A 237 -12.90 11.61 -5.16
N VAL A 238 -13.16 12.24 -6.30
CA VAL A 238 -13.05 13.68 -6.51
C VAL A 238 -14.41 14.26 -6.86
N GLY A 239 -14.88 15.18 -6.04
CA GLY A 239 -16.12 15.93 -6.22
C GLY A 239 -15.89 17.34 -6.75
N ILE A 240 -16.98 18.08 -6.88
CA ILE A 240 -16.92 19.52 -7.14
C ILE A 240 -16.27 20.26 -5.97
N SER A 241 -15.72 21.44 -6.24
CA SER A 241 -15.33 22.36 -5.17
C SER A 241 -16.56 22.86 -4.42
N ARG A 242 -16.44 22.92 -3.09
CA ARG A 242 -17.43 23.53 -2.19
C ARG A 242 -16.91 24.80 -1.52
N SER A 243 -15.70 25.24 -1.91
CA SER A 243 -15.08 26.46 -1.42
C SER A 243 -15.60 27.67 -2.21
N GLN A 244 -16.07 28.71 -1.53
CA GLN A 244 -16.43 29.97 -2.19
C GLN A 244 -15.22 30.64 -2.87
N ALA A 245 -14.03 30.52 -2.26
CA ALA A 245 -12.79 31.07 -2.80
C ALA A 245 -12.27 30.32 -4.05
N TYR A 246 -12.87 29.16 -4.36
CA TYR A 246 -12.52 28.31 -5.47
C TYR A 246 -13.81 27.71 -6.09
N ALA A 247 -14.81 28.56 -6.31
CA ALA A 247 -16.16 28.16 -6.71
C ALA A 247 -16.22 27.62 -8.15
N ASP A 248 -17.33 26.94 -8.47
CA ASP A 248 -17.70 26.49 -9.82
C ASP A 248 -16.73 25.51 -10.48
N LYS A 249 -15.82 24.90 -9.70
CA LYS A 249 -14.91 23.87 -10.20
C LYS A 249 -15.57 22.50 -10.23
N SER A 250 -15.64 21.95 -11.43
CA SER A 250 -16.11 20.60 -11.71
C SER A 250 -15.19 19.55 -11.08
N ALA A 251 -15.68 18.31 -11.00
CA ALA A 251 -14.87 17.19 -10.52
C ALA A 251 -13.63 16.92 -11.39
N ASP A 252 -13.72 17.15 -12.71
CA ASP A 252 -12.59 16.96 -13.62
C ASP A 252 -11.54 18.08 -13.44
N GLU A 253 -11.96 19.34 -13.25
CA GLU A 253 -11.04 20.44 -12.92
C GLU A 253 -10.35 20.23 -11.57
N MET A 254 -11.08 19.74 -10.57
CA MET A 254 -10.50 19.41 -9.26
C MET A 254 -9.53 18.22 -9.36
N ALA A 255 -9.85 17.21 -10.18
CA ALA A 255 -8.97 16.07 -10.40
C ALA A 255 -7.68 16.46 -11.14
N ALA A 256 -7.72 17.50 -11.98
CA ALA A 256 -6.55 18.02 -12.67
C ALA A 256 -5.48 18.61 -11.74
N LEU A 257 -5.82 18.90 -10.48
CA LEU A 257 -4.88 19.31 -9.43
C LEU A 257 -4.07 18.14 -8.85
N LEU A 258 -4.49 16.90 -9.09
CA LEU A 258 -3.79 15.71 -8.62
C LEU A 258 -2.59 15.37 -9.54
N PRO A 259 -1.60 14.62 -9.02
CA PRO A 259 -0.46 14.21 -9.82
C PRO A 259 -0.88 13.43 -11.06
N LYS A 260 -0.33 13.82 -12.21
CA LYS A 260 -0.50 13.11 -13.49
C LYS A 260 0.56 12.04 -13.73
N THR A 261 1.66 12.12 -12.99
CA THR A 261 2.78 11.18 -13.02
C THR A 261 2.96 10.57 -11.64
N GLU A 262 3.75 9.50 -11.56
CA GLU A 262 4.21 9.00 -10.27
C GLU A 262 4.92 10.09 -9.47
N ILE A 263 4.71 10.11 -8.15
CA ILE A 263 5.39 11.00 -7.22
C ILE A 263 5.91 10.21 -6.02
N PHE A 264 6.91 10.77 -5.34
CA PHE A 264 7.44 10.21 -4.10
C PHE A 264 6.83 10.89 -2.90
N LEU A 265 6.41 10.10 -1.91
CA LEU A 265 5.81 10.54 -0.66
C LEU A 265 6.60 9.99 0.52
N GLN A 266 6.62 10.75 1.62
CA GLN A 266 7.14 10.29 2.90
C GLN A 266 5.95 10.01 3.84
N LEU A 267 5.60 8.74 4.01
CA LEU A 267 4.44 8.32 4.80
C LEU A 267 4.85 7.76 6.17
N GLY A 268 4.00 8.02 7.17
CA GLY A 268 4.15 7.43 8.49
C GLY A 268 5.21 8.07 9.38
N GLY A 269 5.61 7.33 10.41
CA GLY A 269 6.59 7.80 11.38
C GLY A 269 8.03 7.54 10.97
N LYS A 270 8.97 8.04 11.77
CA LYS A 270 10.40 7.68 11.71
C LYS A 270 11.10 8.09 10.40
N HIS A 271 10.65 9.15 9.73
CA HIS A 271 11.25 9.64 8.49
C HIS A 271 12.76 9.95 8.60
N THR A 272 13.24 10.44 9.76
CA THR A 272 14.64 10.84 9.97
C THR A 272 15.64 9.67 9.94
N ILE A 273 15.15 8.43 9.95
CA ILE A 273 15.97 7.22 9.82
C ILE A 273 15.67 6.45 8.51
N GLY A 274 15.11 7.13 7.51
CA GLY A 274 14.88 6.56 6.18
C GLY A 274 13.68 5.60 6.09
N ARG A 275 12.63 5.80 6.89
CA ARG A 275 11.40 4.97 6.88
C ARG A 275 10.25 5.66 6.17
N GLY A 276 9.53 4.91 5.34
CA GLY A 276 8.27 5.34 4.76
C GLY A 276 8.37 6.15 3.48
N LEU A 277 9.52 6.13 2.80
CA LEU A 277 9.60 6.57 1.42
C LEU A 277 8.72 5.65 0.56
N CYS A 278 7.77 6.23 -0.17
CA CYS A 278 6.83 5.51 -1.02
C CYS A 278 6.72 6.17 -2.39
N ARG A 279 6.39 5.37 -3.41
CA ARG A 279 5.98 5.82 -4.73
C ARG A 279 4.46 5.73 -4.83
N LEU A 280 3.81 6.84 -5.14
CA LEU A 280 2.37 6.89 -5.42
C LEU A 280 2.16 7.02 -6.94
N LEU A 281 1.31 6.16 -7.48
CA LEU A 281 0.82 6.23 -8.85
C LEU A 281 -0.70 6.39 -8.82
N LEU A 282 -1.24 7.43 -9.46
CA LEU A 282 -2.67 7.55 -9.67
C LEU A 282 -3.06 6.81 -10.95
N GLY A 283 -4.10 6.00 -10.87
CA GLY A 283 -4.71 5.34 -12.00
C GLY A 283 -5.70 6.23 -12.74
N ASN A 284 -6.26 5.68 -13.80
CA ASN A 284 -7.29 6.36 -14.60
C ASN A 284 -8.63 6.45 -13.85
N LYS A 285 -9.49 7.34 -14.34
CA LYS A 285 -10.89 7.40 -13.91
C LYS A 285 -11.55 6.05 -14.15
N ILE A 286 -12.20 5.50 -13.13
CA ILE A 286 -12.92 4.24 -13.18
C ILE A 286 -14.33 4.56 -13.69
N SER A 287 -14.65 4.07 -14.89
CA SER A 287 -16.01 4.12 -15.46
C SER A 287 -16.70 2.82 -15.10
N ARG A 288 -17.70 2.89 -14.21
CA ARG A 288 -18.66 1.81 -14.00
C ARG A 288 -19.92 2.10 -14.80
#